data_AF-A0A3N0ZTW2-F1
#
_entry.id   AF-A0A3N0ZTW2-F1
#
_cell.length_a   1.000
_cell.length_b   1.000
_cell.length_c   1.000
_cell.angle_alpha   90.00
_cell.angle_beta   90.00
_cell.angle_gamma   90.00
#
_symmetry.space_group_name_H-M   'P 1'
#
loop_
_entity.id
_entity.type
_entity.pdbx_description
1 polymer ?
#
loop_
_entity_poly.entity_id
_entity_poly.type
_entity_poly.pdbx_seq_one_letter_code
_entity_poly.pdbx_strand_id
1 'polypeptide(L)'
;MIVRKMKYMILPLNYITIFAIIIFFSGCSEDEVAHEEGNHFIASIDKIIPQNYKPGDTISIIGKNFGNEQGSNYIVFKGNDVYEDGYAEAENYLEWSNEKIRIVVPEGVTKGRIYINSRISNSHDFEVAKSWFVSMIEFFIKISLGITIIFIYLQINKIWKRKHEQEVADSQSLTGLFIYIVNCILWVIYYIFIQDDPNSTIDTSIYIFQGAILFLIGTGIFVKGQKKEGFWKLIRRSLKLERKEADYLLKKWFKPQNAEAILHILHQIAMIDEEFDPKEQEIIQTFAKEWNIDYDWDKLEKERKAGKDNSYIRLRKSLEDYLYHEPPDEQVAQLKDMITTMIEADEKVTEEEALISSELLPMIENYLKQNKDVFEFKVLIVPQHPNQENTIKTLIPNAEKIQTSGGEAYTVGTYYSHKYAEMMCKQYRELQFFTIVNTPPGSEVDFK
;
A
#
# COMPACT_ATOMS: atom_id res chain seq x y z
N MET A 1 -29.96 -39.84 -22.65
CA MET A 1 -30.87 -39.45 -21.55
C MET A 1 -30.16 -38.39 -20.71
N ILE A 2 -29.81 -37.19 -21.20
CA ILE A 2 -30.62 -36.12 -21.82
C ILE A 2 -31.91 -35.88 -21.01
N VAL A 3 -31.89 -34.74 -20.28
CA VAL A 3 -33.00 -34.03 -19.60
C VAL A 3 -33.56 -34.65 -18.31
N ARG A 4 -33.14 -34.12 -17.14
CA ARG A 4 -34.00 -33.53 -16.06
C ARG A 4 -33.29 -33.48 -14.70
N LYS A 5 -32.77 -32.29 -14.35
CA LYS A 5 -33.14 -31.53 -13.13
C LYS A 5 -32.35 -30.20 -13.07
N MET A 6 -32.60 -29.37 -14.08
CA MET A 6 -32.65 -27.91 -13.93
C MET A 6 -34.12 -27.54 -13.67
N LYS A 7 -34.40 -27.04 -12.46
CA LYS A 7 -35.62 -26.41 -11.91
C LYS A 7 -35.47 -26.65 -10.40
N TYR A 8 -35.03 -25.71 -9.56
CA TYR A 8 -35.43 -24.31 -9.36
C TYR A 8 -34.18 -23.56 -8.84
N MET A 9 -33.77 -22.40 -9.35
CA MET A 9 -34.20 -21.10 -8.81
C MET A 9 -33.79 -19.97 -9.78
N ILE A 10 -34.70 -19.64 -10.70
CA ILE A 10 -34.75 -18.46 -11.57
C ILE A 10 -36.22 -18.01 -11.42
N LEU A 11 -36.58 -17.05 -10.56
CA LEU A 11 -36.70 -15.59 -10.71
C LEU A 11 -37.49 -15.09 -9.47
N PRO A 12 -37.56 -13.78 -9.11
CA PRO A 12 -37.20 -12.63 -9.92
C PRO A 12 -36.10 -11.73 -9.32
N LEU A 13 -35.27 -11.24 -10.22
CA LEU A 13 -34.43 -10.06 -10.06
C LEU A 13 -35.37 -8.84 -10.01
N ASN A 14 -35.71 -8.34 -8.83
CA ASN A 14 -36.30 -7.02 -8.65
C ASN A 14 -36.09 -6.53 -7.22
N TYR A 15 -35.62 -5.27 -7.12
CA TYR A 15 -35.38 -4.45 -5.93
C TYR A 15 -34.02 -4.55 -5.21
N ILE A 16 -33.01 -3.91 -5.83
CA ILE A 16 -32.15 -2.91 -5.16
C ILE A 16 -31.99 -1.75 -6.17
N THR A 17 -32.98 -0.87 -6.34
CA THR A 17 -32.98 0.51 -5.83
C THR A 17 -31.61 1.16 -5.55
N ILE A 18 -31.32 2.16 -6.40
CA ILE A 18 -30.70 3.47 -6.07
C ILE A 18 -29.15 3.52 -6.09
N PHE A 19 -28.60 3.73 -7.28
CA PHE A 19 -27.74 4.89 -7.60
C PHE A 19 -27.63 5.07 -9.13
N ALA A 20 -28.76 5.29 -9.79
CA ALA A 20 -28.84 5.65 -11.21
C ALA A 20 -29.64 6.94 -11.37
N ILE A 21 -29.04 8.04 -10.92
CA ILE A 21 -29.31 9.42 -11.30
C ILE A 21 -27.90 10.03 -11.21
N ILE A 22 -27.21 10.50 -12.25
CA ILE A 22 -27.45 11.51 -13.28
C ILE A 22 -26.41 11.13 -14.37
N ILE A 23 -26.72 10.90 -15.65
CA ILE A 23 -26.91 11.91 -16.69
C ILE A 23 -27.82 11.26 -17.74
N PHE A 24 -29.11 11.57 -17.65
CA PHE A 24 -29.97 11.64 -18.81
C PHE A 24 -29.67 12.99 -19.47
N PHE A 25 -28.81 12.99 -20.48
CA PHE A 25 -28.97 13.90 -21.60
C PHE A 25 -29.20 13.02 -22.81
N SER A 26 -30.48 12.77 -23.08
CA SER A 26 -30.95 12.56 -24.43
C SER A 26 -30.54 13.79 -25.24
N GLY A 27 -29.39 13.70 -25.92
CA GLY A 27 -29.16 14.48 -27.12
C GLY A 27 -30.16 13.99 -28.15
N CYS A 28 -31.34 14.60 -28.16
CA CYS A 28 -32.20 14.62 -29.33
C CYS A 28 -31.34 15.28 -30.41
N SER A 29 -30.85 14.51 -31.38
CA SER A 29 -30.32 15.10 -32.60
C SER A 29 -31.50 15.83 -33.24
N GLU A 30 -31.51 17.15 -33.14
CA GLU A 30 -32.29 17.96 -34.05
C GLU A 30 -31.80 17.60 -35.45
N ASP A 31 -32.64 16.92 -36.21
CA ASP A 31 -32.48 16.81 -37.65
C ASP A 31 -32.51 18.25 -38.18
N GLU A 32 -31.35 18.82 -38.49
CA GLU A 32 -31.26 20.03 -39.28
C GLU A 32 -31.89 19.72 -40.64
N VAL A 33 -33.16 20.13 -40.80
CA VAL A 33 -33.78 20.27 -42.10
C VAL A 33 -33.00 21.36 -42.83
N ALA A 34 -32.06 20.93 -43.67
CA ALA A 34 -31.32 21.81 -44.55
C ALA A 34 -32.32 22.58 -45.42
N HIS A 35 -32.47 23.87 -45.14
CA HIS A 35 -33.04 24.81 -46.09
C HIS A 35 -32.14 24.82 -47.34
N GLU A 36 -32.66 24.33 -48.46
CA GLU A 36 -32.08 24.56 -49.79
C GLU A 36 -32.19 26.05 -50.12
N GLU A 37 -31.30 26.86 -49.56
CA GLU A 37 -30.90 28.11 -50.20
C GLU A 37 -30.02 27.73 -51.39
N GLY A 38 -30.42 28.16 -52.59
CA GLY A 38 -29.74 27.87 -53.84
C GLY A 38 -28.30 28.38 -53.84
N ASN A 39 -27.38 27.55 -53.38
CA ASN A 39 -25.95 27.79 -53.50
C ASN A 39 -25.56 27.61 -54.98
N HIS A 40 -25.27 28.71 -55.65
CA HIS A 40 -24.58 28.69 -56.93
C HIS A 40 -23.14 28.19 -56.72
N PHE A 41 -22.98 26.86 -56.67
CA PHE A 41 -21.66 26.24 -56.66
C PHE A 41 -20.95 26.56 -57.98
N ILE A 42 -19.73 27.12 -57.92
CA ILE A 42 -18.98 27.49 -59.14
C ILE A 42 -18.34 26.24 -59.74
N ALA A 43 -18.04 25.23 -58.92
CA ALA A 43 -17.57 23.90 -59.30
C ALA A 43 -18.50 22.80 -58.74
N SER A 44 -18.75 21.73 -59.50
CA SER A 44 -19.56 20.59 -59.03
C SER A 44 -18.73 19.31 -59.03
N ILE A 45 -18.78 18.55 -57.93
CA ILE A 45 -18.27 17.19 -57.83
C ILE A 45 -19.43 16.24 -58.11
N ASP A 46 -19.31 15.47 -59.19
CA ASP A 46 -20.35 14.54 -59.65
C ASP A 46 -20.10 13.12 -59.12
N LYS A 47 -18.83 12.68 -59.06
CA LYS A 47 -18.47 11.32 -58.64
C LYS A 47 -17.02 11.19 -58.17
N ILE A 48 -16.78 10.30 -57.21
CA ILE A 48 -15.43 9.85 -56.81
C ILE A 48 -15.25 8.38 -57.19
N ILE A 49 -14.11 8.04 -57.81
CA ILE A 49 -13.79 6.69 -58.26
C ILE A 49 -12.37 6.30 -57.82
N PRO A 50 -12.15 5.14 -57.17
CA PRO A 50 -13.17 4.20 -56.66
C PRO A 50 -14.00 4.80 -55.51
N GLN A 51 -15.17 4.23 -55.20
CA GLN A 51 -15.99 4.68 -54.06
C GLN A 51 -15.44 4.21 -52.70
N ASN A 52 -14.62 3.16 -52.68
CA ASN A 52 -13.93 2.66 -51.49
C ASN A 52 -12.42 2.79 -51.71
N TYR A 53 -11.75 3.52 -50.83
CA TYR A 53 -10.31 3.79 -50.92
C TYR A 53 -9.69 3.91 -49.52
N LYS A 54 -8.36 3.77 -49.47
CA LYS A 54 -7.51 3.89 -48.29
C LYS A 54 -6.54 5.07 -48.44
N PRO A 55 -5.91 5.55 -47.36
CA PRO A 55 -4.80 6.49 -47.46
C PRO A 55 -3.69 5.88 -48.35
N GLY A 56 -3.14 6.67 -49.26
CA GLY A 56 -2.20 6.22 -50.28
C GLY A 56 -2.82 5.67 -51.58
N ASP A 57 -4.13 5.40 -51.62
CA ASP A 57 -4.80 5.03 -52.88
C ASP A 57 -4.96 6.26 -53.80
N THR A 58 -4.95 6.03 -55.11
CA THR A 58 -5.26 7.08 -56.10
C THR A 58 -6.76 7.13 -56.36
N ILE A 59 -7.38 8.27 -56.08
CA ILE A 59 -8.79 8.53 -56.40
C ILE A 59 -8.90 9.51 -57.57
N SER A 60 -9.97 9.36 -58.36
CA SER A 60 -10.37 10.29 -59.40
C SER A 60 -11.66 10.99 -58.99
N ILE A 61 -11.60 12.31 -58.82
CA ILE A 61 -12.74 13.16 -58.56
C ILE A 61 -13.18 13.72 -59.91
N ILE A 62 -14.41 13.36 -60.31
CA ILE A 62 -15.01 13.74 -61.59
C ILE A 62 -16.11 14.76 -61.32
N GLY A 63 -16.15 15.80 -62.14
CA GLY A 63 -17.14 16.86 -62.02
C GLY A 63 -16.96 17.93 -63.09
N LYS A 64 -17.31 19.18 -62.76
CA LYS A 64 -17.26 20.30 -63.71
C LYS A 64 -16.73 21.57 -63.06
N ASN A 65 -16.12 22.41 -63.90
CA ASN A 65 -15.63 23.75 -63.56
C ASN A 65 -14.51 23.77 -62.49
N PHE A 66 -13.67 22.73 -62.46
CA PHE A 66 -12.50 22.66 -61.58
C PHE A 66 -11.37 23.63 -61.98
N GLY A 67 -11.39 24.14 -63.22
CA GLY A 67 -10.31 24.92 -63.82
C GLY A 67 -9.30 24.04 -64.57
N ASN A 68 -8.69 24.59 -65.62
CA ASN A 68 -7.79 23.84 -66.51
C ASN A 68 -6.44 23.47 -65.86
N GLU A 69 -6.05 24.15 -64.78
CA GLU A 69 -4.84 23.92 -64.01
C GLU A 69 -5.13 24.13 -62.53
N GLN A 70 -4.33 23.52 -61.65
CA GLN A 70 -4.52 23.59 -60.19
C GLN A 70 -4.48 25.03 -59.67
N GLY A 71 -3.46 25.82 -60.05
CA GLY A 71 -3.30 27.20 -59.58
C GLY A 71 -3.30 27.28 -58.04
N SER A 72 -4.16 28.14 -57.48
CA SER A 72 -4.40 28.26 -56.04
C SER A 72 -5.50 27.34 -55.50
N ASN A 73 -6.08 26.47 -56.35
CA ASN A 73 -7.14 25.55 -55.93
C ASN A 73 -6.54 24.32 -55.24
N TYR A 74 -7.18 23.88 -54.16
CA TYR A 74 -6.81 22.66 -53.45
C TYR A 74 -8.06 21.96 -52.92
N ILE A 75 -7.95 20.65 -52.79
CA ILE A 75 -8.94 19.77 -52.19
C ILE A 75 -8.69 19.73 -50.68
N VAL A 76 -9.77 19.90 -49.92
CA VAL A 76 -9.77 19.72 -48.46
C VAL A 76 -10.45 18.41 -48.13
N PHE A 77 -9.77 17.53 -47.39
CA PHE A 77 -10.39 16.39 -46.73
C PHE A 77 -10.73 16.82 -45.31
N LYS A 78 -11.96 17.29 -45.10
CA LYS A 78 -12.39 17.75 -43.78
C LYS A 78 -12.90 16.58 -42.97
N GLY A 79 -12.22 16.26 -41.87
CA GLY A 79 -12.66 15.24 -40.92
C GLY A 79 -14.00 15.59 -40.27
N ASN A 80 -14.71 14.61 -39.72
CA ASN A 80 -15.85 14.93 -38.85
C ASN A 80 -15.40 15.49 -37.49
N ASP A 81 -14.15 15.24 -37.09
CA ASP A 81 -13.52 15.77 -35.87
C ASP A 81 -12.44 16.82 -36.19
N VAL A 82 -12.31 17.83 -35.32
CA VAL A 82 -11.48 19.04 -35.48
C VAL A 82 -9.97 18.74 -35.68
N TYR A 83 -9.52 17.53 -35.35
CA TYR A 83 -8.12 17.10 -35.41
C TYR A 83 -7.81 16.17 -36.60
N GLU A 84 -8.78 15.87 -37.46
CA GLU A 84 -8.65 14.92 -38.58
C GLU A 84 -8.73 15.62 -39.96
N ASP A 85 -8.46 16.92 -40.01
CA ASP A 85 -8.40 17.65 -41.28
C ASP A 85 -7.09 17.34 -42.01
N GLY A 86 -7.19 16.54 -43.08
CA GLY A 86 -6.09 16.26 -43.98
C GLY A 86 -6.05 17.27 -45.11
N TYR A 87 -4.97 18.02 -45.19
CA TYR A 87 -4.66 18.82 -46.37
C TYR A 87 -3.91 17.95 -47.37
N ALA A 88 -4.39 17.94 -48.62
CA ALA A 88 -3.61 17.39 -49.70
C ALA A 88 -2.48 18.36 -50.05
N GLU A 89 -1.24 17.91 -49.88
CA GLU A 89 -0.05 18.65 -50.27
C GLU A 89 0.10 18.63 -51.80
N ALA A 90 0.91 19.54 -52.34
CA ALA A 90 1.11 19.67 -53.78
C ALA A 90 1.56 18.35 -54.44
N GLU A 91 2.30 17.51 -53.71
CA GLU A 91 2.80 16.22 -54.17
C GLU A 91 1.71 15.15 -54.32
N ASN A 92 0.54 15.32 -53.69
CA ASN A 92 -0.57 14.37 -53.79
C ASN A 92 -1.33 14.48 -55.12
N TYR A 93 -1.20 15.58 -55.86
CA TYR A 93 -1.92 15.81 -57.11
C TYR A 93 -1.20 15.19 -58.30
N LEU A 94 -1.84 14.21 -58.95
CA LEU A 94 -1.30 13.51 -60.12
C LEU A 94 -1.78 14.09 -61.44
N GLU A 95 -3.01 14.61 -61.48
CA GLU A 95 -3.64 15.18 -62.68
C GLU A 95 -4.67 16.22 -62.24
N TRP A 96 -4.67 17.40 -62.86
CA TRP A 96 -5.72 18.40 -62.68
C TRP A 96 -6.24 18.86 -64.04
N SER A 97 -7.55 18.86 -64.21
CA SER A 97 -8.24 19.37 -65.38
C SER A 97 -9.61 19.91 -64.98
N ASN A 98 -10.29 20.57 -65.91
CA ASN A 98 -11.58 21.19 -65.64
C ASN A 98 -12.69 20.20 -65.23
N GLU A 99 -12.55 18.92 -65.60
CA GLU A 99 -13.56 17.89 -65.39
C GLU A 99 -13.09 16.74 -64.49
N LYS A 100 -11.78 16.66 -64.21
CA LYS A 100 -11.18 15.53 -63.50
C LYS A 100 -9.95 15.95 -62.70
N ILE A 101 -9.91 15.53 -61.44
CA ILE A 101 -8.74 15.64 -60.57
C ILE A 101 -8.33 14.22 -60.15
N ARG A 102 -7.06 13.86 -60.32
CA ARG A 102 -6.48 12.64 -59.75
C ARG A 102 -5.57 13.01 -58.60
N ILE A 103 -5.82 12.39 -57.46
CA ILE A 103 -5.12 12.70 -56.22
C ILE A 103 -4.86 11.42 -55.44
N VAL A 104 -3.72 11.37 -54.76
CA VAL A 104 -3.40 10.35 -53.76
C VAL A 104 -4.01 10.77 -52.43
N VAL A 105 -4.81 9.90 -51.82
CA VAL A 105 -5.46 10.19 -50.53
C VAL A 105 -4.38 10.41 -49.45
N PRO A 106 -4.35 11.58 -48.78
CA PRO A 106 -3.35 11.87 -47.75
C PRO A 106 -3.44 10.93 -46.55
N GLU A 107 -2.33 10.74 -45.84
CA GLU A 107 -2.33 10.02 -44.56
C GLU A 107 -3.08 10.82 -43.47
N GLY A 108 -3.71 10.12 -42.52
CA GLY A 108 -4.43 10.73 -41.41
C GLY A 108 -5.92 11.01 -41.64
N VAL A 109 -6.43 10.77 -42.85
CA VAL A 109 -7.86 10.98 -43.17
C VAL A 109 -8.67 9.70 -42.93
N THR A 110 -9.69 9.75 -42.07
CA THR A 110 -10.51 8.60 -41.66
C THR A 110 -11.96 8.68 -42.15
N LYS A 111 -12.69 9.80 -41.94
CA LYS A 111 -14.05 10.06 -42.46
C LYS A 111 -14.29 11.55 -42.62
N GLY A 112 -15.05 11.98 -43.63
CA GLY A 112 -15.24 13.42 -43.82
C GLY A 112 -15.99 13.88 -45.07
N ARG A 113 -15.88 15.18 -45.34
CA ARG A 113 -16.39 15.84 -46.56
C ARG A 113 -15.25 16.31 -47.45
N ILE A 114 -15.39 16.07 -48.75
CA ILE A 114 -14.46 16.59 -49.77
C ILE A 114 -15.11 17.81 -50.44
N TYR A 115 -14.37 18.93 -50.49
CA TYR A 115 -14.77 20.11 -51.25
C TYR A 115 -13.55 20.88 -51.80
N ILE A 116 -13.78 21.74 -52.79
CA ILE A 116 -12.78 22.58 -53.45
C ILE A 116 -12.90 24.01 -52.90
N ASN A 117 -11.97 24.42 -52.03
CA ASN A 117 -12.10 25.65 -51.23
C ASN A 117 -12.16 26.94 -52.07
N SER A 118 -11.37 27.02 -53.14
CA SER A 118 -11.21 28.24 -53.95
C SER A 118 -12.37 28.49 -54.95
N ARG A 119 -13.31 27.54 -55.12
CA ARG A 119 -14.44 27.68 -56.05
C ARG A 119 -15.80 27.33 -55.45
N ILE A 120 -15.92 27.13 -54.13
CA ILE A 120 -17.19 26.80 -53.47
C ILE A 120 -17.89 25.63 -54.19
N SER A 121 -17.37 24.41 -54.02
CA SER A 121 -18.03 23.20 -54.55
C SER A 121 -19.06 22.64 -53.58
N ASN A 122 -19.96 21.80 -54.08
CA ASN A 122 -20.73 20.89 -53.23
C ASN A 122 -19.78 19.98 -52.44
N SER A 123 -20.20 19.55 -51.25
CA SER A 123 -19.49 18.56 -50.45
C SER A 123 -19.93 17.15 -50.81
N HIS A 124 -18.97 16.23 -50.96
CA HIS A 124 -19.25 14.80 -51.09
C HIS A 124 -18.71 14.07 -49.85
N ASP A 125 -19.56 13.27 -49.21
CA ASP A 125 -19.17 12.46 -48.05
C ASP A 125 -18.26 11.31 -48.50
N PHE A 126 -17.27 10.97 -47.69
CA PHE A 126 -16.46 9.78 -47.88
C PHE A 126 -16.19 9.05 -46.57
N GLU A 127 -16.10 7.73 -46.67
CA GLU A 127 -15.70 6.84 -45.60
C GLU A 127 -14.49 6.03 -46.05
N VAL A 128 -13.36 6.21 -45.38
CA VAL A 128 -12.15 5.45 -45.68
C VAL A 128 -12.33 4.03 -45.14
N ALA A 129 -12.14 3.03 -46.00
CA ALA A 129 -12.25 1.65 -45.59
C ALA A 129 -11.14 1.32 -44.58
N LYS A 130 -11.49 0.99 -43.33
CA LYS A 130 -10.52 0.52 -42.33
C LYS A 130 -9.68 -0.62 -42.91
N SER A 131 -8.36 -0.54 -42.74
CA SER A 131 -7.47 -1.61 -43.17
C SER A 131 -7.87 -2.92 -42.50
N TRP A 132 -7.81 -4.03 -43.24
CA TRP A 132 -8.13 -5.37 -42.71
C TRP A 132 -7.32 -5.69 -41.45
N PHE A 133 -6.10 -5.15 -41.35
CA PHE A 133 -5.24 -5.27 -40.18
C PHE A 133 -5.85 -4.59 -38.95
N VAL A 134 -6.36 -3.36 -39.08
CA VAL A 134 -6.98 -2.62 -37.97
C VAL A 134 -8.24 -3.32 -37.47
N SER A 135 -9.10 -3.78 -38.39
CA SER A 135 -10.30 -4.55 -38.04
C SER A 135 -9.96 -5.86 -37.33
N MET A 136 -8.86 -6.51 -37.72
CA MET A 136 -8.36 -7.71 -37.05
C MET A 136 -7.86 -7.40 -35.62
N ILE A 137 -7.15 -6.28 -35.42
CA ILE A 137 -6.73 -5.84 -34.08
C ILE A 137 -7.95 -5.53 -33.19
N GLU A 138 -8.95 -4.81 -33.70
CA GLU A 138 -10.19 -4.54 -32.96
C GLU A 138 -10.93 -5.83 -32.56
N PHE A 139 -10.91 -6.84 -33.42
CA PHE A 139 -11.46 -8.16 -33.10
C PHE A 139 -10.67 -8.85 -31.97
N PHE A 140 -9.34 -8.81 -32.01
CA PHE A 140 -8.50 -9.35 -30.94
C PHE A 140 -8.70 -8.63 -29.61
N ILE A 141 -8.92 -7.31 -29.61
CA ILE A 141 -9.25 -6.54 -28.39
C ILE A 141 -10.55 -7.06 -27.76
N LYS A 142 -11.60 -7.32 -28.55
CA LYS A 142 -12.86 -7.89 -28.04
C LYS A 142 -12.68 -9.31 -27.49
N ILE A 143 -11.84 -10.13 -28.10
CA ILE A 143 -11.47 -11.45 -27.55
C ILE A 143 -10.74 -11.28 -26.23
N SER A 144 -9.79 -10.34 -26.16
CA SER A 144 -9.03 -10.02 -24.95
C SER A 144 -9.97 -9.69 -23.79
N LEU A 145 -10.98 -8.84 -24.00
CA LEU A 145 -12.01 -8.53 -22.99
C LEU A 145 -12.72 -9.80 -22.48
N GLY A 146 -13.10 -10.71 -23.38
CA GLY A 146 -13.71 -11.99 -23.01
C GLY A 146 -12.77 -12.87 -22.17
N ILE A 147 -11.48 -12.90 -22.51
CA ILE A 147 -10.45 -13.60 -21.74
C ILE A 147 -10.29 -12.97 -20.35
N THR A 148 -10.27 -11.64 -20.24
CA THR A 148 -10.20 -10.92 -18.96
C THR A 148 -11.35 -11.32 -18.03
N ILE A 149 -12.58 -11.38 -18.54
CA ILE A 149 -13.76 -11.81 -17.75
C ILE A 149 -13.58 -13.23 -17.21
N ILE A 150 -13.15 -14.18 -18.06
CA ILE A 150 -12.93 -15.58 -17.66
C ILE A 150 -11.82 -15.67 -16.63
N PHE A 151 -10.71 -14.96 -16.85
CA PHE A 151 -9.57 -14.91 -15.93
C PHE A 151 -9.98 -14.42 -14.55
N ILE A 152 -10.67 -13.27 -14.49
CA ILE A 152 -11.16 -12.68 -13.25
C ILE A 152 -12.16 -13.60 -12.55
N TYR A 153 -13.08 -14.22 -13.31
CA TYR A 153 -14.01 -15.21 -12.75
C TYR A 153 -13.27 -16.37 -12.09
N LEU A 154 -12.24 -16.93 -12.72
CA LEU A 154 -11.47 -18.04 -12.15
C LEU A 154 -10.73 -17.64 -10.87
N GLN A 155 -10.11 -16.45 -10.84
CA GLN A 155 -9.46 -15.92 -9.65
C GLN A 155 -10.45 -15.74 -8.49
N ILE A 156 -11.57 -15.08 -8.76
CA ILE A 156 -12.62 -14.86 -7.75
C ILE A 156 -13.20 -16.19 -7.29
N ASN A 157 -13.55 -17.11 -8.19
CA ASN A 157 -14.17 -18.39 -7.84
C ASN A 157 -13.30 -19.23 -6.89
N LYS A 158 -11.97 -19.20 -7.06
CA LYS A 158 -11.03 -19.92 -6.17
C LYS A 158 -11.04 -19.36 -4.75
N ILE A 159 -11.11 -18.04 -4.61
CA ILE A 159 -11.14 -17.35 -3.31
C ILE A 159 -12.54 -17.44 -2.70
N TRP A 160 -13.59 -17.28 -3.51
CA TRP A 160 -15.00 -17.30 -3.10
C TRP A 160 -15.43 -18.59 -2.42
N LYS A 161 -14.90 -19.74 -2.86
CA LYS A 161 -15.15 -21.04 -2.24
C LYS A 161 -14.62 -21.11 -0.79
N ARG A 162 -13.55 -20.38 -0.50
CA ARG A 162 -12.84 -20.38 0.79
C ARG A 162 -13.00 -19.08 1.59
N LYS A 163 -13.89 -18.17 1.16
CA LYS A 163 -14.17 -16.87 1.83
C LYS A 163 -14.60 -16.95 3.30
N HIS A 164 -14.88 -18.16 3.80
CA HIS A 164 -15.30 -18.40 5.18
C HIS A 164 -14.11 -18.67 6.12
N GLU A 165 -12.91 -18.85 5.58
CA GLU A 165 -11.64 -19.06 6.29
C GLU A 165 -11.01 -17.71 6.64
N GLN A 166 -10.53 -17.55 7.88
CA GLN A 166 -9.94 -16.30 8.36
C GLN A 166 -8.63 -15.97 7.62
N GLU A 167 -7.79 -16.97 7.38
CA GLU A 167 -6.53 -16.82 6.62
C GLU A 167 -6.76 -16.26 5.20
N VAL A 168 -7.89 -16.59 4.57
CA VAL A 168 -8.23 -16.07 3.24
C VAL A 168 -8.57 -14.58 3.30
N ALA A 169 -9.28 -14.14 4.34
CA ALA A 169 -9.56 -12.73 4.54
C ALA A 169 -8.27 -11.95 4.86
N ASP A 170 -7.45 -12.46 5.79
CA ASP A 170 -6.23 -11.79 6.24
C ASP A 170 -5.14 -11.77 5.15
N SER A 171 -5.17 -12.69 4.18
CA SER A 171 -4.28 -12.65 3.01
C SER A 171 -4.50 -11.47 2.05
N GLN A 172 -5.62 -10.74 2.19
CA GLN A 172 -5.96 -9.63 1.30
C GLN A 172 -5.56 -8.31 1.95
N SER A 173 -4.71 -7.53 1.27
CA SER A 173 -4.36 -6.16 1.68
C SER A 173 -5.55 -5.22 1.41
N LEU A 174 -6.27 -4.79 2.46
CA LEU A 174 -7.38 -3.84 2.31
C LEU A 174 -6.89 -2.49 1.79
N THR A 175 -5.77 -2.02 2.31
CA THR A 175 -5.18 -0.73 1.91
C THR A 175 -4.73 -0.77 0.45
N GLY A 176 -4.04 -1.86 0.06
CA GLY A 176 -3.64 -2.07 -1.33
C GLY A 176 -4.82 -2.16 -2.29
N LEU A 177 -5.87 -2.92 -1.93
CA LEU A 177 -7.09 -3.03 -2.73
C LEU A 177 -7.84 -1.70 -2.83
N PHE A 178 -7.86 -0.89 -1.76
CA PHE A 178 -8.47 0.45 -1.80
C PHE A 178 -7.74 1.37 -2.78
N ILE A 179 -6.41 1.47 -2.67
CA ILE A 179 -5.57 2.26 -3.58
C ILE A 179 -5.78 1.80 -5.04
N TYR A 180 -5.78 0.48 -5.25
CA TYR A 180 -6.02 -0.11 -6.56
C TYR A 180 -7.38 0.29 -7.16
N ILE A 181 -8.47 0.17 -6.40
CA ILE A 181 -9.81 0.56 -6.85
C ILE A 181 -9.86 2.06 -7.19
N VAL A 182 -9.31 2.92 -6.33
CA VAL A 182 -9.26 4.37 -6.57
C VAL A 182 -8.50 4.69 -7.84
N ASN A 183 -7.34 4.07 -8.05
CA ASN A 183 -6.57 4.23 -9.29
C ASN A 183 -7.39 3.82 -10.53
N CYS A 184 -8.06 2.67 -10.49
CA CYS A 184 -8.92 2.24 -11.60
C CYS A 184 -10.09 3.21 -11.86
N ILE A 185 -10.69 3.80 -10.82
CA ILE A 185 -11.73 4.82 -10.98
C ILE A 185 -11.20 6.06 -11.70
N LEU A 186 -9.99 6.52 -11.34
CA LEU A 186 -9.34 7.65 -12.03
C LEU A 186 -9.14 7.36 -13.53
N TRP A 187 -8.70 6.14 -13.86
CA TRP A 187 -8.57 5.69 -15.25
C TRP A 187 -9.91 5.62 -15.98
N VAL A 188 -10.96 5.11 -15.34
CA VAL A 188 -12.32 5.11 -15.93
C VAL A 188 -12.80 6.52 -16.22
N ILE A 189 -12.59 7.46 -15.30
CA ILE A 189 -12.92 8.89 -15.51
C ILE A 189 -12.13 9.43 -16.71
N TYR A 190 -10.83 9.15 -16.78
CA TYR A 190 -10.00 9.54 -17.92
C TYR A 190 -10.53 8.98 -19.24
N TYR A 191 -10.86 7.68 -19.30
CA TYR A 191 -11.33 7.05 -20.52
C TYR A 191 -12.71 7.53 -20.97
N ILE A 192 -13.59 7.89 -20.03
CA ILE A 192 -14.93 8.40 -20.35
C ILE A 192 -14.88 9.87 -20.78
N PHE A 193 -14.14 10.72 -20.06
CA PHE A 193 -14.24 12.17 -20.23
C PHE A 193 -13.14 12.77 -21.11
N ILE A 194 -12.03 12.05 -21.32
CA ILE A 194 -10.87 12.57 -22.06
C ILE A 194 -10.60 11.76 -23.33
N GLN A 195 -10.55 10.43 -23.24
CA GLN A 195 -10.14 9.57 -24.37
C GLN A 195 -11.30 9.06 -25.24
N ASP A 196 -12.52 9.01 -24.71
CA ASP A 196 -13.70 8.34 -25.29
C ASP A 196 -13.40 6.89 -25.77
N ASP A 197 -12.76 6.10 -24.90
CA ASP A 197 -12.43 4.69 -25.18
C ASP A 197 -13.38 3.73 -24.43
N PRO A 198 -14.41 3.18 -25.10
CA PRO A 198 -15.37 2.30 -24.45
C PRO A 198 -14.77 0.94 -24.08
N ASN A 199 -13.78 0.43 -24.83
CA ASN A 199 -13.21 -0.89 -24.55
C ASN A 199 -12.36 -0.85 -23.28
N SER A 200 -11.49 0.16 -23.15
CA SER A 200 -10.67 0.38 -21.95
C SER A 200 -11.52 0.71 -20.72
N THR A 201 -12.61 1.45 -20.92
CA THR A 201 -13.58 1.72 -19.85
C THR A 201 -14.20 0.43 -19.32
N ILE A 202 -14.64 -0.47 -20.21
CA ILE A 202 -15.21 -1.77 -19.83
C ILE A 202 -14.16 -2.64 -19.13
N ASP A 203 -12.96 -2.78 -19.71
CA ASP A 203 -11.88 -3.59 -19.15
C ASP A 203 -11.55 -3.15 -17.71
N THR A 204 -11.30 -1.85 -17.53
CA THR A 204 -10.98 -1.25 -16.24
C THR A 204 -12.13 -1.41 -15.23
N SER A 205 -13.38 -1.34 -15.69
CA SER A 205 -14.56 -1.55 -14.83
C SER A 205 -14.64 -2.99 -14.29
N ILE A 206 -14.20 -3.99 -15.06
CA ILE A 206 -14.16 -5.38 -14.60
C ILE A 206 -13.12 -5.53 -13.48
N TYR A 207 -11.99 -4.84 -13.58
CA TYR A 207 -10.98 -4.80 -12.51
C TYR A 207 -11.47 -4.11 -11.23
N ILE A 208 -12.26 -3.04 -11.34
CA ILE A 208 -12.92 -2.42 -10.18
C ILE A 208 -13.86 -3.43 -9.50
N PHE A 209 -14.66 -4.15 -10.28
CA PHE A 209 -15.55 -5.19 -9.76
C PHE A 209 -14.79 -6.31 -9.04
N GLN A 210 -13.67 -6.75 -9.61
CA GLN A 210 -12.77 -7.71 -8.97
C GLN A 210 -12.24 -7.16 -7.63
N GLY A 211 -11.68 -5.96 -7.64
CA GLY A 211 -11.14 -5.30 -6.46
C GLY A 211 -12.18 -5.17 -5.35
N ALA A 212 -13.41 -4.79 -5.71
CA ALA A 212 -14.51 -4.66 -4.76
C ALA A 212 -14.90 -6.00 -4.10
N ILE A 213 -14.93 -7.09 -4.87
CA ILE A 213 -15.20 -8.43 -4.31
C ILE A 213 -14.08 -8.87 -3.37
N LEU A 214 -12.83 -8.69 -3.77
CA LEU A 214 -11.68 -9.05 -2.94
C LEU A 214 -11.62 -8.20 -1.68
N PHE A 215 -11.93 -6.90 -1.78
CA PHE A 215 -12.01 -6.00 -0.65
C PHE A 215 -13.07 -6.46 0.36
N LEU A 216 -14.27 -6.82 -0.12
CA LEU A 216 -15.32 -7.38 0.73
C LEU A 216 -14.89 -8.68 1.40
N ILE A 217 -14.19 -9.57 0.70
CA ILE A 217 -13.66 -10.81 1.28
C ILE A 217 -12.60 -10.48 2.34
N GLY A 218 -11.68 -9.55 2.05
CA GLY A 218 -10.63 -9.11 2.95
C GLY A 218 -11.15 -8.53 4.26
N THR A 219 -12.33 -7.88 4.25
CA THR A 219 -12.94 -7.40 5.51
C THR A 219 -13.27 -8.53 6.50
N GLY A 220 -13.32 -9.79 6.07
CA GLY A 220 -13.70 -10.91 6.93
C GLY A 220 -15.20 -11.04 7.18
N ILE A 221 -16.04 -10.24 6.50
CA ILE A 221 -17.51 -10.27 6.68
C ILE A 221 -18.13 -11.66 6.45
N PHE A 222 -17.50 -12.49 5.63
CA PHE A 222 -17.96 -13.84 5.33
C PHE A 222 -17.42 -14.91 6.29
N VAL A 223 -16.50 -14.59 7.20
CA VAL A 223 -15.85 -15.54 8.11
C VAL A 223 -16.83 -16.05 9.19
N LYS A 224 -16.77 -17.35 9.49
CA LYS A 224 -17.62 -17.99 10.52
C LYS A 224 -17.30 -17.39 11.90
N GLY A 225 -18.33 -17.02 12.66
CA GLY A 225 -18.19 -16.41 14.00
C GLY A 225 -18.18 -14.89 14.02
N GLN A 226 -17.87 -14.23 12.89
CA GLN A 226 -17.76 -12.76 12.79
C GLN A 226 -19.01 -12.09 12.20
N LYS A 227 -20.01 -12.87 11.74
CA LYS A 227 -21.26 -12.38 11.15
C LYS A 227 -22.10 -11.45 12.04
N LYS A 228 -21.80 -11.42 13.35
CA LYS A 228 -22.49 -10.56 14.34
C LYS A 228 -21.81 -9.19 14.52
N GLU A 229 -20.60 -9.02 13.99
CA GLU A 229 -19.89 -7.74 14.07
C GLU A 229 -20.33 -6.80 12.95
N GLY A 230 -20.40 -5.49 13.23
CA GLY A 230 -20.75 -4.50 12.22
C GLY A 230 -19.64 -4.33 11.18
N PHE A 231 -20.01 -4.11 9.91
CA PHE A 231 -19.09 -3.94 8.78
C PHE A 231 -17.94 -2.95 9.04
N TRP A 232 -18.25 -1.78 9.59
CA TRP A 232 -17.25 -0.76 9.93
C TRP A 232 -16.27 -1.21 11.02
N LYS A 233 -16.71 -2.05 11.96
CA LYS A 233 -15.85 -2.61 13.01
C LYS A 233 -14.83 -3.56 12.40
N LEU A 234 -15.27 -4.39 11.45
CA LEU A 234 -14.41 -5.34 10.74
C LEU A 234 -13.35 -4.63 9.89
N ILE A 235 -13.74 -3.60 9.13
CA ILE A 235 -12.78 -2.75 8.38
C ILE A 235 -11.75 -2.14 9.32
N ARG A 236 -12.20 -1.49 10.40
CA ARG A 236 -11.29 -0.82 11.34
C ARG A 236 -10.31 -1.80 11.98
N ARG A 237 -10.77 -3.02 12.29
CA ARG A 237 -9.92 -4.08 12.85
C ARG A 237 -8.88 -4.54 11.85
N SER A 238 -9.28 -4.83 10.62
CA SER A 238 -8.38 -5.27 9.54
C SER A 238 -7.33 -4.21 9.20
N LEU A 239 -7.73 -2.94 9.05
CA LEU A 239 -6.81 -1.82 8.83
C LEU A 239 -5.82 -1.63 10.00
N LYS A 240 -6.24 -1.90 11.25
CA LYS A 240 -5.34 -1.83 12.40
C LYS A 240 -4.28 -2.92 12.37
N LEU A 241 -4.61 -4.12 11.88
CA LEU A 241 -3.65 -5.22 11.72
C LEU A 241 -2.67 -4.90 10.58
N GLU A 242 -3.18 -4.48 9.43
CA GLU A 242 -2.35 -4.11 8.27
C GLU A 242 -1.40 -2.95 8.58
N ARG A 243 -1.85 -1.94 9.36
CA ARG A 243 -0.98 -0.87 9.84
C ARG A 243 0.19 -1.40 10.67
N LYS A 244 -0.02 -2.42 11.51
CA LYS A 244 1.07 -2.99 12.32
C LYS A 244 2.09 -3.72 11.44
N GLU A 245 1.64 -4.46 10.44
CA GLU A 245 2.53 -5.15 9.49
C GLU A 245 3.31 -4.16 8.62
N ALA A 246 2.66 -3.12 8.12
CA ALA A 246 3.31 -2.05 7.35
C ALA A 246 4.31 -1.26 8.20
N ASP A 247 3.99 -0.97 9.46
CA ASP A 247 4.88 -0.28 10.40
C ASP A 247 6.09 -1.15 10.76
N TYR A 248 5.90 -2.46 10.96
CA TYR A 248 6.98 -3.44 11.13
C TYR A 248 7.92 -3.44 9.92
N LEU A 249 7.36 -3.50 8.71
CA LEU A 249 8.16 -3.47 7.48
C LEU A 249 8.87 -2.12 7.30
N LEU A 250 8.22 -0.99 7.54
CA LEU A 250 8.83 0.34 7.41
C LEU A 250 9.98 0.54 8.41
N LYS A 251 9.84 0.06 9.66
CA LYS A 251 10.90 0.08 10.67
C LYS A 251 12.15 -0.70 10.24
N LYS A 252 12.01 -1.71 9.37
CA LYS A 252 13.15 -2.45 8.79
C LYS A 252 14.01 -1.59 7.85
N TRP A 253 13.47 -0.52 7.26
CA TRP A 253 14.16 0.31 6.26
C TRP A 253 14.88 1.53 6.83
N PHE A 254 14.69 1.87 8.10
CA PHE A 254 15.35 3.02 8.73
C PHE A 254 16.47 2.54 9.66
N LYS A 255 17.71 2.98 9.38
CA LYS A 255 18.84 2.85 10.29
C LYS A 255 18.72 3.91 11.40
N PRO A 256 18.53 3.54 12.68
CA PRO A 256 18.51 4.51 13.77
C PRO A 256 19.89 5.15 13.95
N GLN A 257 19.93 6.38 14.48
CA GLN A 257 21.19 7.11 14.68
C GLN A 257 22.15 6.36 15.62
N ASN A 258 21.60 5.64 16.59
CA ASN A 258 22.32 4.85 17.59
C ASN A 258 22.15 3.33 17.36
N ALA A 259 22.10 2.90 16.11
CA ALA A 259 21.84 1.50 15.73
C ALA A 259 22.81 0.47 16.36
N GLU A 260 24.07 0.84 16.60
CA GLU A 260 25.03 -0.02 17.29
C GLU A 260 24.65 -0.27 18.75
N ALA A 261 24.18 0.76 19.46
CA ALA A 261 23.72 0.64 20.84
C ALA A 261 22.46 -0.24 20.93
N ILE A 262 21.54 -0.09 19.98
CA ILE A 262 20.34 -0.93 19.86
C ILE A 262 20.72 -2.39 19.63
N LEU A 263 21.60 -2.67 18.66
CA LEU A 263 22.08 -4.03 18.41
C LEU A 263 22.79 -4.64 19.62
N HIS A 264 23.57 -3.84 20.34
CA HIS A 264 24.24 -4.28 21.55
C HIS A 264 23.24 -4.65 22.67
N ILE A 265 22.17 -3.87 22.85
CA ILE A 265 21.08 -4.20 23.80
C ILE A 265 20.36 -5.48 23.39
N LEU A 266 20.02 -5.64 22.10
CA LEU A 266 19.35 -6.84 21.59
C LEU A 266 20.23 -8.09 21.75
N HIS A 267 21.53 -7.99 21.46
CA HIS A 267 22.49 -9.06 21.70
C HIS A 267 22.55 -9.45 23.19
N GLN A 268 22.55 -8.48 24.09
CA GLN A 268 22.55 -8.75 25.53
C GLN A 268 21.27 -9.41 26.05
N ILE A 269 20.13 -9.15 25.39
CA ILE A 269 18.85 -9.82 25.69
C ILE A 269 18.89 -11.27 25.24
N ALA A 270 19.30 -11.53 23.99
CA ALA A 270 19.44 -12.90 23.49
C ALA A 270 20.39 -13.74 24.35
N MET A 271 21.52 -13.16 24.76
CA MET A 271 22.53 -13.86 25.57
C MET A 271 22.22 -13.92 27.08
N ILE A 272 20.98 -13.62 27.52
CA ILE A 272 20.68 -13.46 28.94
C ILE A 272 20.74 -14.79 29.71
N ASP A 273 20.35 -15.88 29.06
CA ASP A 273 20.34 -17.26 29.59
C ASP A 273 21.64 -18.03 29.29
N GLU A 274 22.64 -17.36 28.72
CA GLU A 274 23.91 -17.91 28.24
C GLU A 274 23.81 -18.84 27.02
N GLU A 275 22.62 -18.99 26.43
CA GLU A 275 22.41 -19.62 25.14
C GLU A 275 22.24 -18.54 24.07
N PHE A 276 22.61 -18.85 22.81
CA PHE A 276 22.32 -17.95 21.69
C PHE A 276 21.53 -18.75 20.67
N ASP A 277 20.20 -18.63 20.71
CA ASP A 277 19.37 -19.44 19.83
C ASP A 277 19.61 -19.06 18.36
N PRO A 278 19.70 -20.04 17.44
CA PRO A 278 19.88 -19.76 16.02
C PRO A 278 18.84 -18.80 15.41
N LYS A 279 17.60 -18.77 15.91
CA LYS A 279 16.56 -17.85 15.46
C LYS A 279 16.84 -16.42 15.90
N GLU A 280 17.20 -16.21 17.16
CA GLU A 280 17.59 -14.89 17.67
C GLU A 280 18.82 -14.36 16.93
N GLN A 281 19.79 -15.25 16.68
CA GLN A 281 20.97 -14.95 15.86
C GLN A 281 20.57 -14.51 14.45
N GLU A 282 19.66 -15.22 13.79
CA GLU A 282 19.15 -14.85 12.46
C GLU A 282 18.45 -13.49 12.46
N ILE A 283 17.62 -13.22 13.48
CA ILE A 283 16.91 -11.95 13.65
C ILE A 283 17.91 -10.79 13.80
N ILE A 284 18.85 -10.89 14.74
CA ILE A 284 19.84 -9.83 14.99
C ILE A 284 20.76 -9.63 13.78
N GLN A 285 21.22 -10.71 13.15
CA GLN A 285 22.04 -10.63 11.94
C GLN A 285 21.31 -9.96 10.78
N THR A 286 20.00 -10.21 10.65
CA THR A 286 19.17 -9.55 9.64
C THR A 286 19.18 -8.04 9.87
N PHE A 287 18.96 -7.57 11.10
CA PHE A 287 19.02 -6.14 11.42
C PHE A 287 20.41 -5.55 11.18
N ALA A 288 21.48 -6.25 11.59
CA ALA A 288 22.84 -5.79 11.37
C ALA A 288 23.19 -5.61 9.89
N LYS A 289 22.81 -6.58 9.04
CA LYS A 289 23.01 -6.50 7.58
C LYS A 289 22.25 -5.34 6.96
N GLU A 290 20.97 -5.18 7.31
CA GLU A 290 20.11 -4.11 6.78
C GLU A 290 20.62 -2.71 7.19
N TRP A 291 21.18 -2.59 8.40
CA TRP A 291 21.76 -1.34 8.89
C TRP A 291 23.23 -1.13 8.48
N ASN A 292 23.81 -2.05 7.71
CA ASN A 292 25.23 -2.04 7.32
C ASN A 292 26.15 -1.85 8.54
N ILE A 293 25.93 -2.68 9.57
CA ILE A 293 26.74 -2.72 10.79
C ILE A 293 27.51 -4.03 10.81
N ASP A 294 28.81 -3.94 11.06
CA ASP A 294 29.67 -5.11 11.22
C ASP A 294 29.38 -5.77 12.57
N TYR A 295 28.54 -6.81 12.55
CA TYR A 295 28.11 -7.54 13.73
C TYR A 295 28.91 -8.85 13.86
N ASP A 296 29.95 -8.80 14.69
CA ASP A 296 30.75 -9.94 15.10
C ASP A 296 30.32 -10.39 16.50
N TRP A 297 29.48 -11.42 16.56
CA TRP A 297 28.99 -11.96 17.83
C TRP A 297 30.11 -12.63 18.65
N ASP A 298 31.15 -13.19 18.02
CA ASP A 298 32.27 -13.83 18.74
C ASP A 298 33.10 -12.80 19.49
N LYS A 299 33.22 -11.59 18.92
CA LYS A 299 33.86 -10.45 19.58
C LYS A 299 33.01 -9.96 20.76
N LEU A 300 31.72 -9.73 20.54
CA LEU A 300 30.81 -9.25 21.58
C LEU A 300 30.71 -10.22 22.76
N GLU A 301 30.72 -11.54 22.50
CA GLU A 301 30.68 -12.55 23.55
C GLU A 301 31.97 -12.59 24.38
N LYS A 302 33.13 -12.35 23.77
CA LYS A 302 34.41 -12.22 24.50
C LYS A 302 34.41 -10.99 25.40
N GLU A 303 33.89 -9.87 24.91
CA GLU A 303 33.74 -8.64 25.70
C GLU A 303 32.76 -8.86 26.87
N ARG A 304 31.66 -9.59 26.62
CA ARG A 304 30.66 -9.96 27.63
C ARG A 304 31.28 -10.80 28.76
N LYS A 305 32.01 -11.88 28.42
CA LYS A 305 32.65 -12.78 29.39
C LYS A 305 33.82 -12.15 30.16
N ALA A 306 34.45 -11.13 29.61
CA ALA A 306 35.51 -10.39 30.30
C ALA A 306 34.97 -9.45 31.40
N GLY A 307 33.69 -9.08 31.33
CA GLY A 307 33.03 -8.26 32.33
C GLY A 307 32.85 -8.99 33.67
N LYS A 308 33.14 -8.30 34.77
CA LYS A 308 32.90 -8.82 36.15
C LYS A 308 31.45 -8.65 36.61
N ASP A 309 30.67 -7.85 35.90
CA ASP A 309 29.32 -7.46 36.31
C ASP A 309 28.27 -8.48 35.85
N ASN A 310 27.22 -8.63 36.65
CA ASN A 310 26.08 -9.49 36.34
C ASN A 310 25.40 -9.04 35.02
N SER A 311 25.09 -9.99 34.14
CA SER A 311 24.44 -9.77 32.84
C SER A 311 23.17 -8.92 32.91
N TYR A 312 22.32 -9.13 33.92
CA TYR A 312 21.09 -8.36 34.12
C TYR A 312 21.35 -6.89 34.44
N ILE A 313 22.39 -6.60 35.24
CA ILE A 313 22.77 -5.24 35.63
C ILE A 313 23.37 -4.52 34.43
N ARG A 314 24.28 -5.19 33.71
CA ARG A 314 24.93 -4.65 32.53
C ARG A 314 23.90 -4.29 31.45
N LEU A 315 22.94 -5.16 31.18
CA LEU A 315 21.88 -4.91 30.21
C LEU A 315 20.99 -3.73 30.60
N ARG A 316 20.52 -3.69 31.85
CA ARG A 316 19.75 -2.53 32.34
C ARG A 316 20.55 -1.23 32.21
N LYS A 317 21.85 -1.26 32.53
CA LYS A 317 22.75 -0.12 32.38
C LYS A 317 22.94 0.30 30.91
N SER A 318 23.10 -0.64 29.98
CA SER A 318 23.17 -0.33 28.54
C SER A 318 21.91 0.41 28.07
N LEU A 319 20.73 0.00 28.54
CA LEU A 319 19.48 0.69 28.22
C LEU A 319 19.42 2.07 28.91
N GLU A 320 19.85 2.18 30.16
CA GLU A 320 19.92 3.44 30.89
C GLU A 320 20.82 4.46 30.18
N ASP A 321 22.02 4.04 29.78
CA ASP A 321 22.98 4.85 29.03
C ASP A 321 22.39 5.25 27.66
N TYR A 322 21.71 4.33 26.97
CA TYR A 322 21.02 4.63 25.71
C TYR A 322 19.93 5.69 25.88
N LEU A 323 19.07 5.57 26.89
CA LEU A 323 17.99 6.53 27.16
C LEU A 323 18.50 7.87 27.71
N TYR A 324 19.62 7.88 28.44
CA TYR A 324 20.26 9.08 28.97
C TYR A 324 20.70 10.04 27.86
N HIS A 325 21.01 9.51 26.68
CA HIS A 325 21.37 10.31 25.50
C HIS A 325 20.16 10.90 24.74
N GLU A 326 18.96 10.83 25.33
CA GLU A 326 17.71 11.38 24.79
C GLU A 326 17.45 11.00 23.31
N PRO A 327 17.45 9.69 22.96
CA PRO A 327 17.15 9.26 21.61
C PRO A 327 15.72 9.65 21.20
N PRO A 328 15.46 9.88 19.89
CA PRO A 328 14.13 10.20 19.41
C PRO A 328 13.09 9.13 19.79
N ASP A 329 11.87 9.54 20.15
CA ASP A 329 10.77 8.64 20.57
C ASP A 329 10.52 7.50 19.57
N GLU A 330 10.67 7.78 18.27
CA GLU A 330 10.54 6.77 17.22
C GLU A 330 11.57 5.64 17.35
N GLN A 331 12.83 5.96 17.69
CA GLN A 331 13.89 4.96 17.88
C GLN A 331 13.67 4.14 19.14
N VAL A 332 13.16 4.78 20.20
CA VAL A 332 12.85 4.11 21.47
C VAL A 332 11.63 3.18 21.31
N ALA A 333 10.61 3.61 20.57
CA ALA A 333 9.47 2.77 20.21
C ALA A 333 9.90 1.60 19.31
N GLN A 334 10.83 1.82 18.38
CA GLN A 334 11.40 0.75 17.57
C GLN A 334 12.17 -0.28 18.40
N LEU A 335 13.03 0.18 19.33
CA LEU A 335 13.75 -0.71 20.25
C LEU A 335 12.76 -1.56 21.07
N LYS A 336 11.69 -0.95 21.59
CA LYS A 336 10.61 -1.67 22.29
C LYS A 336 10.05 -2.80 21.44
N ASP A 337 9.65 -2.49 20.21
CA ASP A 337 9.03 -3.46 19.31
C ASP A 337 10.00 -4.59 18.93
N MET A 338 11.29 -4.28 18.75
CA MET A 338 12.32 -5.28 18.47
C MET A 338 12.54 -6.23 19.65
N ILE A 339 12.60 -5.69 20.87
CA ILE A 339 12.71 -6.49 22.10
C ILE A 339 11.48 -7.41 22.23
N THR A 340 10.27 -6.86 22.06
CA THR A 340 9.03 -7.66 22.09
C THR A 340 9.02 -8.72 21.00
N THR A 341 9.46 -8.38 19.79
CA THR A 341 9.51 -9.34 18.67
C THR A 341 10.48 -10.49 18.95
N MET A 342 11.64 -10.22 19.53
CA MET A 342 12.59 -11.29 19.90
C MET A 342 11.99 -12.23 20.94
N ILE A 343 11.43 -11.68 22.01
CA ILE A 343 10.80 -12.47 23.09
C ILE A 343 9.60 -13.27 22.58
N GLU A 344 8.79 -12.71 21.67
CA GLU A 344 7.62 -13.39 21.09
C GLU A 344 7.95 -14.34 19.93
N ALA A 345 9.15 -14.22 19.31
CA ALA A 345 9.56 -15.08 18.21
C ALA A 345 9.79 -16.53 18.66
N ASP A 346 10.10 -16.72 19.94
CA ASP A 346 10.25 -18.02 20.54
C ASP A 346 8.92 -18.61 21.00
N GLU A 347 8.74 -19.91 20.76
CA GLU A 347 7.52 -20.63 21.15
C GLU A 347 7.33 -20.67 22.68
N LYS A 348 8.39 -20.36 23.44
CA LYS A 348 8.39 -20.33 24.90
C LYS A 348 9.36 -19.25 25.41
N VAL A 349 8.80 -18.23 26.06
CA VAL A 349 9.56 -17.22 26.83
C VAL A 349 10.23 -17.88 28.04
N THR A 350 11.53 -17.64 28.24
CA THR A 350 12.28 -18.13 29.41
C THR A 350 11.97 -17.30 30.67
N GLU A 351 12.28 -17.82 31.87
CA GLU A 351 12.06 -17.07 33.11
C GLU A 351 13.00 -15.86 33.19
N GLU A 352 14.20 -16.01 32.63
CA GLU A 352 15.25 -15.01 32.49
C GLU A 352 14.80 -13.84 31.60
N GLU A 353 14.25 -14.13 30.42
CA GLU A 353 13.67 -13.15 29.51
C GLU A 353 12.45 -12.45 30.12
N ALA A 354 11.56 -13.21 30.76
CA ALA A 354 10.40 -12.65 31.43
C ALA A 354 10.81 -11.71 32.57
N LEU A 355 11.85 -12.07 33.34
CA LEU A 355 12.39 -11.24 34.41
C LEU A 355 12.96 -9.93 33.84
N ILE A 356 13.82 -9.99 32.82
CA ILE A 356 14.48 -8.79 32.30
C ILE A 356 13.53 -7.90 31.51
N SER A 357 12.65 -8.47 30.68
CA SER A 357 11.67 -7.71 29.91
C SER A 357 10.66 -6.98 30.80
N SER A 358 10.30 -7.57 31.95
CA SER A 358 9.45 -6.91 32.96
C SER A 358 10.09 -5.66 33.56
N GLU A 359 11.41 -5.51 33.51
CA GLU A 359 12.14 -4.30 33.93
C GLU A 359 12.35 -3.33 32.77
N LEU A 360 12.82 -3.83 31.61
CA LEU A 360 13.21 -2.98 30.48
C LEU A 360 12.01 -2.34 29.75
N LEU A 361 10.93 -3.10 29.54
CA LEU A 361 9.77 -2.59 28.78
C LEU A 361 9.08 -1.43 29.51
N PRO A 362 8.80 -1.50 30.82
CA PRO A 362 8.26 -0.35 31.55
C PRO A 362 9.21 0.85 31.58
N MET A 363 10.54 0.63 31.64
CA MET A 363 11.54 1.69 31.56
C MET A 363 11.44 2.44 30.23
N ILE A 364 11.32 1.72 29.13
CA ILE A 364 11.09 2.29 27.79
C ILE A 364 9.74 2.99 27.70
N GLU A 365 8.68 2.40 28.25
CA GLU A 365 7.35 3.03 28.25
C GLU A 365 7.31 4.31 29.06
N ASN A 366 8.03 4.36 30.19
CA ASN A 366 8.13 5.55 31.02
C ASN A 366 8.79 6.70 30.25
N TYR A 367 9.88 6.40 29.53
CA TYR A 367 10.54 7.36 28.65
C TYR A 367 9.57 7.92 27.59
N LEU A 368 8.87 7.04 26.86
CA LEU A 368 7.96 7.43 25.77
C LEU A 368 6.73 8.21 26.23
N LYS A 369 6.21 7.90 27.42
CA LYS A 369 4.97 8.52 27.94
C LYS A 369 5.24 9.79 28.75
N GLN A 370 6.49 10.06 29.16
CA GLN A 370 6.89 11.13 30.07
C GLN A 370 5.97 11.23 31.32
N ASN A 371 5.45 10.10 31.78
CA ASN A 371 4.32 10.07 32.71
C ASN A 371 4.79 9.72 34.13
N LYS A 372 4.28 10.42 35.15
CA LYS A 372 4.70 10.24 36.56
C LYS A 372 4.02 9.08 37.29
N ASP A 373 3.14 8.35 36.62
CA ASP A 373 2.29 7.32 37.22
C ASP A 373 2.86 5.89 37.11
N VAL A 374 4.14 5.73 36.78
CA VAL A 374 4.77 4.41 36.74
C VAL A 374 5.18 3.99 38.15
N PHE A 375 4.74 2.80 38.56
CA PHE A 375 5.11 2.23 39.84
C PHE A 375 6.61 1.92 39.88
N GLU A 376 7.35 2.64 40.72
CA GLU A 376 8.76 2.37 41.00
C GLU A 376 8.90 1.55 42.28
N PHE A 377 9.59 0.41 42.20
CA PHE A 377 9.98 -0.43 43.31
C PHE A 377 11.34 0.06 43.83
N LYS A 378 11.39 0.45 45.11
CA LYS A 378 12.63 0.94 45.73
C LYS A 378 13.32 -0.17 46.49
N VAL A 379 14.59 -0.43 46.21
CA VAL A 379 15.40 -1.35 47.02
C VAL A 379 16.03 -0.58 48.17
N LEU A 380 15.73 -1.04 49.38
CA LEU A 380 16.20 -0.47 50.63
C LEU A 380 17.18 -1.41 51.31
N ILE A 381 18.30 -0.87 51.79
CA ILE A 381 19.22 -1.56 52.69
C ILE A 381 19.00 -1.03 54.11
N VAL A 382 18.73 -1.93 55.07
CA VAL A 382 18.61 -1.57 56.48
C VAL A 382 19.87 -2.06 57.21
N PRO A 383 20.77 -1.15 57.63
CA PRO A 383 21.98 -1.54 58.34
C PRO A 383 21.63 -2.17 59.69
N GLN A 384 22.23 -3.32 59.98
CA GLN A 384 22.07 -4.02 61.27
C GLN A 384 23.18 -3.63 62.27
N HIS A 385 24.31 -3.11 61.77
CA HIS A 385 25.45 -2.69 62.59
C HIS A 385 26.06 -1.36 62.09
N PRO A 386 26.64 -0.52 62.96
CA PRO A 386 27.26 0.75 62.57
C PRO A 386 28.36 0.61 61.50
N ASN A 387 29.09 -0.51 61.50
CA ASN A 387 30.12 -0.77 60.50
C ASN A 387 29.54 -0.95 59.08
N GLN A 388 28.32 -1.46 58.96
CA GLN A 388 27.64 -1.61 57.67
C GLN A 388 27.27 -0.25 57.06
N GLU A 389 26.99 0.75 57.89
CA GLU A 389 26.70 2.11 57.42
C GLU A 389 27.90 2.73 56.69
N ASN A 390 29.12 2.49 57.18
CA ASN A 390 30.35 2.92 56.51
C ASN A 390 30.58 2.15 55.20
N THR A 391 30.28 0.85 55.18
CA THR A 391 30.37 0.03 53.97
C THR A 391 29.39 0.50 52.90
N ILE A 392 28.14 0.82 53.27
CA ILE A 392 27.13 1.34 52.33
C ILE A 392 27.60 2.66 51.71
N LYS A 393 28.11 3.59 52.52
CA LYS A 393 28.65 4.87 52.02
C LYS A 393 29.85 4.70 51.09
N THR A 394 30.62 3.63 51.27
CA THR A 394 31.78 3.33 50.41
C THR A 394 31.36 2.66 49.10
N LEU A 395 30.43 1.70 49.16
CA LEU A 395 29.96 0.95 47.99
C LEU A 395 29.00 1.75 47.13
N ILE A 396 28.12 2.53 47.75
CA ILE A 396 27.06 3.31 47.08
C ILE A 396 27.09 4.73 47.65
N PRO A 397 27.97 5.60 47.13
CA PRO A 397 28.17 6.96 47.65
C PRO A 397 26.90 7.82 47.57
N ASN A 398 26.03 7.53 46.61
CA ASN A 398 24.80 8.29 46.32
C ASN A 398 23.56 7.72 47.03
N ALA A 399 23.72 6.79 47.98
CA ALA A 399 22.58 6.19 48.68
C ALA A 399 21.88 7.22 49.59
N GLU A 400 20.58 7.44 49.36
CA GLU A 400 19.79 8.38 50.15
C GLU A 400 19.30 7.74 51.45
N LYS A 401 19.59 8.38 52.59
CA LYS A 401 19.14 7.93 53.91
C LYS A 401 17.69 8.32 54.13
N ILE A 402 16.82 7.34 54.35
CA ILE A 402 15.38 7.53 54.58
C ILE A 402 14.96 6.97 55.94
N GLN A 403 13.98 7.63 56.57
CA GLN A 403 13.35 7.13 57.79
C GLN A 403 12.16 6.24 57.42
N THR A 404 12.15 5.01 57.92
CA THR A 404 11.05 4.06 57.71
C THR A 404 10.46 3.63 59.06
N SER A 405 9.31 2.95 59.04
CA SER A 405 8.69 2.36 60.24
C SER A 405 9.61 1.35 60.95
N GLY A 406 10.57 0.76 60.24
CA GLY A 406 11.56 -0.20 60.77
C GLY A 406 12.88 0.44 61.21
N GLY A 407 13.01 1.76 61.17
CA GLY A 407 14.24 2.49 61.48
C GLY A 407 14.86 3.18 60.26
N GLU A 408 16.17 3.46 60.34
CA GLU A 408 16.91 4.12 59.27
C GLU A 408 17.24 3.12 58.15
N ALA A 409 16.90 3.47 56.91
CA ALA A 409 17.21 2.67 55.73
C ALA A 409 17.90 3.53 54.66
N TYR A 410 18.58 2.87 53.74
CA TYR A 410 19.27 3.50 52.62
C TYR A 410 18.61 3.08 51.30
N THR A 411 18.17 4.05 50.51
CA THR A 411 17.65 3.79 49.15
C THR A 411 18.82 3.60 48.20
N VAL A 412 18.89 2.43 47.57
CA VAL A 412 20.03 2.04 46.73
C VAL A 412 19.70 2.06 45.24
N GLY A 413 18.43 1.87 44.88
CA GLY A 413 17.98 1.96 43.50
C GLY A 413 16.46 1.92 43.37
N THR A 414 15.99 2.43 42.24
CA THR A 414 14.60 2.38 41.77
C THR A 414 14.52 1.47 40.55
N TYR A 415 13.51 0.60 40.54
CA TYR A 415 13.30 -0.41 39.52
C TYR A 415 11.84 -0.42 39.09
N TYR A 416 11.56 -0.89 37.88
CA TYR A 416 10.21 -0.92 37.34
C TYR A 416 9.50 -2.28 37.51
N SER A 417 10.25 -3.32 37.89
CA SER A 417 9.75 -4.65 38.18
C SER A 417 10.04 -5.08 39.61
N HIS A 418 9.02 -5.61 40.29
CA HIS A 418 9.18 -6.22 41.61
C HIS A 418 10.16 -7.42 41.56
N LYS A 419 10.05 -8.27 40.53
CA LYS A 419 10.93 -9.45 40.37
C LYS A 419 12.39 -9.03 40.21
N TYR A 420 12.64 -7.98 39.43
CA TYR A 420 13.98 -7.43 39.25
C TYR A 420 14.51 -6.77 40.54
N ALA A 421 13.67 -6.00 41.25
CA ALA A 421 14.03 -5.42 42.54
C ALA A 421 14.40 -6.50 43.59
N GLU A 422 13.68 -7.61 43.62
CA GLU A 422 13.98 -8.73 44.52
C GLU A 422 15.27 -9.47 44.12
N MET A 423 15.54 -9.61 42.83
CA MET A 423 16.84 -10.10 42.34
C MET A 423 17.99 -9.20 42.82
N MET A 424 17.83 -7.87 42.76
CA MET A 424 18.82 -6.92 43.28
C MET A 424 18.98 -7.03 44.81
N CYS A 425 17.88 -7.20 45.54
CA CYS A 425 17.93 -7.48 46.98
C CYS A 425 18.77 -8.73 47.30
N LYS A 426 18.65 -9.81 46.53
CA LYS A 426 19.45 -11.04 46.71
C LYS A 426 20.94 -10.77 46.56
N GLN A 427 21.36 -9.98 45.57
CA GLN A 427 22.78 -9.63 45.39
C GLN A 427 23.35 -8.88 46.59
N TYR A 428 22.59 -7.94 47.16
CA TYR A 428 23.03 -7.24 48.38
C TYR A 428 23.02 -8.16 49.62
N ARG A 429 22.13 -9.16 49.67
CA ARG A 429 22.13 -10.17 50.74
C ARG A 429 23.35 -11.07 50.70
N GLU A 430 23.89 -11.36 49.53
CA GLU A 430 25.17 -12.08 49.40
C GLU A 430 26.32 -11.31 50.07
N LEU A 431 26.26 -9.98 50.02
CA LEU A 431 27.18 -9.07 50.73
C LEU A 431 26.83 -8.88 52.22
N GLN A 432 25.94 -9.72 52.78
CA GLN A 432 25.50 -9.70 54.18
C GLN A 432 24.71 -8.43 54.58
N PHE A 433 24.10 -7.74 53.62
CA PHE A 433 23.14 -6.66 53.91
C PHE A 433 21.72 -7.20 54.06
N PHE A 434 20.97 -6.63 54.99
CA PHE A 434 19.53 -6.86 55.06
C PHE A 434 18.81 -5.91 54.11
N THR A 435 18.01 -6.47 53.20
CA THR A 435 17.39 -5.72 52.09
C THR A 435 15.90 -5.99 51.96
N ILE A 436 15.15 -4.93 51.67
CA ILE A 436 13.69 -4.96 51.50
C ILE A 436 13.33 -4.24 50.19
N VAL A 437 12.38 -4.79 49.45
CA VAL A 437 11.70 -4.07 48.35
C VAL A 437 10.55 -3.27 48.93
N ASN A 438 10.62 -1.94 48.82
CA ASN A 438 9.52 -1.06 49.15
C ASN A 438 8.61 -0.93 47.94
N THR A 439 7.39 -1.47 48.07
CA THR A 439 6.37 -1.48 47.04
C THR A 439 5.51 -0.21 47.11
N PRO A 440 5.28 0.47 45.99
CA PRO A 440 4.42 1.66 45.98
C PRO A 440 2.96 1.28 46.25
N PRO A 441 2.21 2.11 46.99
CA PRO A 441 0.82 1.81 47.33
C PRO A 441 -0.05 1.75 46.06
N GLY A 442 -0.79 0.65 45.91
CA GLY A 442 -1.68 0.41 44.76
C GLY A 442 -1.11 -0.47 43.64
N SER A 443 0.14 -0.94 43.75
CA SER A 443 0.68 -1.94 42.81
C SER A 443 0.09 -3.33 43.08
N GLU A 444 -0.51 -3.98 42.07
CA GLU A 444 -0.83 -5.41 42.13
C GLU A 444 0.48 -6.21 42.04
N VAL A 445 0.94 -6.76 43.17
CA VAL A 445 2.11 -7.63 43.22
C VAL A 445 1.62 -9.08 43.20
N ASP A 446 1.94 -9.82 42.14
CA ASP A 446 1.70 -11.27 42.09
C ASP A 446 2.79 -11.97 42.93
N PHE A 447 2.41 -12.46 44.12
CA PHE A 447 3.30 -13.12 45.07
C PHE A 447 3.54 -14.61 44.77
N LYS A 448 3.15 -15.09 43.58
CA LYS A 448 3.27 -16.50 43.21
C LYS A 448 4.68 -16.93 42.85
#